data_AF-B0E7R0-F1
#
_entry.id   AF-B0E7R0-F1
#
_cell.length_a   1.000
_cell.length_b   1.000
_cell.length_c   1.000
_cell.angle_alpha   90.00
_cell.angle_beta   90.00
_cell.angle_gamma   90.00
#
_symmetry.space_group_name_H-M   'P 1'
#
loop_
_entity.id
_entity.type
_entity.pdbx_description
1 polymer ?
#
loop_
_entity_poly.entity_id
_entity_poly.type
_entity_poly.pdbx_seq_one_letter_code
_entity_poly.pdbx_strand_id
1 'polypeptide(L)'
;MSQIMGRDEKDALSTSQLIYPCMQCADIFELGADVCQLGLDQRKVNMLAREYAPTVNRKAPIVLSHHMLMGLKGPKAGKMSKSIPDSAIFMDDSYEEIKRKISKAFCTDEVANNPIYEYLRYVIVPYLQKVTLCGKEYTLEDIVPGYREKDEEGKILIAKPKFMEEFKAMDKKQLKEDVARLINDIVEPVRKHFETEEGKKLLATVQSFNNATTR
;
A
#
# COMPACT_ATOMS: atom_id res chain seq x y z
N MET A 1 10.59 -19.26 -2.61
CA MET A 1 11.41 -18.05 -2.29
C MET A 1 11.26 -16.95 -3.34
N SER A 2 10.97 -17.27 -4.61
CA SER A 2 10.88 -16.29 -5.72
C SER A 2 9.86 -15.16 -5.55
N GLN A 3 8.79 -15.41 -4.77
CA GLN A 3 7.69 -14.45 -4.58
C GLN A 3 8.11 -13.13 -3.93
N ILE A 4 9.18 -13.12 -3.12
CA ILE A 4 9.69 -11.88 -2.49
C ILE A 4 10.30 -10.92 -3.52
N MET A 5 10.67 -11.44 -4.70
CA MET A 5 11.18 -10.69 -5.85
C MET A 5 10.10 -10.49 -6.94
N GLY A 6 8.84 -10.81 -6.65
CA GLY A 6 7.74 -10.71 -7.61
C GLY A 6 7.79 -11.72 -8.75
N ARG A 7 8.43 -12.89 -8.55
CA ARG A 7 8.56 -13.96 -9.56
C ARG A 7 7.92 -15.27 -9.15
N ASP A 8 7.55 -16.09 -10.13
CA ASP A 8 7.00 -17.42 -9.91
C ASP A 8 8.11 -18.48 -9.86
N GLU A 9 7.87 -19.58 -9.14
CA GLU A 9 8.86 -20.67 -8.98
C GLU A 9 9.10 -21.45 -10.28
N LYS A 10 8.25 -21.24 -11.29
CA LYS A 10 8.35 -21.84 -12.62
C LYS A 10 9.22 -21.02 -13.58
N ASP A 11 9.60 -19.80 -13.21
CA ASP A 11 10.46 -18.97 -14.03
C ASP A 11 11.89 -19.54 -14.05
N ALA A 12 12.62 -19.36 -15.15
CA ALA A 12 14.04 -19.67 -15.19
C ALA A 12 14.79 -18.73 -14.22
N LEU A 13 15.16 -19.24 -13.05
CA LEU A 13 15.82 -18.47 -12.01
C LEU A 13 17.34 -18.40 -12.25
N SER A 14 17.89 -17.18 -12.26
CA SER A 14 19.35 -17.01 -12.25
C SER A 14 19.93 -17.32 -10.87
N THR A 15 21.20 -17.71 -10.79
CA THR A 15 21.88 -17.97 -9.49
C THR A 15 21.81 -16.75 -8.56
N SER A 16 21.90 -15.54 -9.10
CA SER A 16 21.73 -14.30 -8.32
C SER A 16 20.39 -14.21 -7.59
N GLN A 17 19.32 -14.82 -8.13
CA GLN A 17 17.99 -14.82 -7.52
C GLN A 17 17.85 -15.84 -6.38
N LEU A 18 18.75 -16.82 -6.30
CA LEU A 18 18.87 -17.69 -5.13
C LEU A 18 19.62 -17.00 -3.99
N ILE A 19 20.60 -16.16 -4.33
CA ILE A 19 21.42 -15.43 -3.35
C ILE A 19 20.64 -14.28 -2.72
N TYR A 20 19.79 -13.59 -3.48
CA TYR A 20 19.04 -12.41 -3.00
C TYR A 20 18.22 -12.67 -1.71
N PRO A 21 17.41 -13.73 -1.58
CA PRO A 21 16.73 -14.04 -0.33
C PRO A 21 17.68 -14.29 0.86
N CYS A 22 18.85 -14.88 0.62
CA CYS A 22 19.86 -15.08 1.66
C CYS A 22 20.44 -13.75 2.13
N MET A 23 20.72 -12.83 1.21
CA MET A 23 21.17 -11.47 1.52
C MET A 23 20.10 -10.72 2.33
N GLN A 24 18.84 -10.73 1.87
CA GLN A 24 17.74 -10.08 2.59
C GLN A 24 17.51 -10.67 3.98
N CYS A 25 17.74 -11.97 4.17
CA CYS A 25 17.72 -12.60 5.48
C CYS A 25 18.89 -12.14 6.37
N ALA A 26 20.09 -11.99 5.80
CA ALA A 26 21.27 -11.52 6.51
C ALA A 26 21.12 -10.05 6.95
N ASP A 27 20.53 -9.21 6.11
CA ASP A 27 20.30 -7.77 6.39
C ASP A 27 19.57 -7.57 7.73
N ILE A 28 18.60 -8.42 8.05
CA ILE A 28 17.84 -8.33 9.31
C ILE A 28 18.77 -8.41 10.53
N PHE A 29 19.78 -9.26 10.48
CA PHE A 29 20.74 -9.42 11.56
C PHE A 29 21.83 -8.36 11.54
N GLU A 30 22.35 -8.03 10.35
CA GLU A 30 23.42 -7.03 10.18
C GLU A 30 22.95 -5.63 10.56
N LEU A 31 21.70 -5.28 10.26
CA LEU A 31 21.07 -4.04 10.70
C LEU A 31 20.68 -4.06 12.18
N GLY A 32 20.75 -5.22 12.85
CA GLY A 32 20.30 -5.38 14.23
C GLY A 32 18.81 -5.11 14.42
N ALA A 33 17.98 -5.41 13.41
CA ALA A 33 16.57 -5.05 13.42
C ALA A 33 15.77 -5.88 14.44
N ASP A 34 15.14 -5.22 15.40
CA ASP A 34 14.18 -5.87 16.32
C ASP A 34 12.84 -6.18 15.64
N VAL A 35 12.42 -5.34 14.68
CA VAL A 35 11.13 -5.43 14.00
C VAL A 35 11.30 -5.34 12.49
N CYS A 36 10.93 -6.40 11.78
CA CYS A 36 10.82 -6.41 10.32
C CYS A 36 9.45 -5.86 9.91
N GLN A 37 9.39 -4.57 9.57
CA GLN A 37 8.19 -3.90 9.07
C GLN A 37 8.24 -3.84 7.53
N LEU A 38 7.64 -4.83 6.87
CA LEU A 38 7.58 -4.94 5.41
C LEU A 38 6.19 -5.42 4.95
N GLY A 39 5.93 -5.39 3.65
CA GLY A 39 4.68 -5.89 3.07
C GLY A 39 4.47 -7.39 3.36
N LEU A 40 3.21 -7.84 3.31
CA LEU A 40 2.87 -9.26 3.51
C LEU A 40 3.54 -10.21 2.49
N ASP A 41 3.89 -9.71 1.31
CA ASP A 41 4.65 -10.44 0.29
C ASP A 41 6.07 -10.80 0.73
N GLN A 42 6.66 -10.03 1.65
CA GLN A 42 7.98 -10.25 2.22
C GLN A 42 7.97 -11.21 3.43
N ARG A 43 6.80 -11.75 3.81
CA ARG A 43 6.65 -12.60 5.01
C ARG A 43 7.54 -13.85 4.96
N LYS A 44 7.74 -14.47 3.80
CA LYS A 44 8.49 -15.74 3.69
C LYS A 44 9.95 -15.59 4.16
N VAL A 45 10.65 -14.55 3.71
CA VAL A 45 12.05 -14.32 4.11
C VAL A 45 12.15 -13.85 5.57
N ASN A 46 11.18 -13.08 6.05
CA ASN A 46 11.10 -12.70 7.45
C ASN A 46 10.89 -13.91 8.38
N MET A 47 10.09 -14.89 7.96
CA MET A 47 9.92 -16.16 8.69
C MET A 47 11.20 -16.98 8.66
N LEU A 48 11.90 -17.05 7.51
CA LEU A 48 13.20 -17.70 7.42
C LEU A 48 14.21 -17.09 8.39
N ALA A 49 14.26 -15.76 8.51
CA ALA A 49 15.12 -15.11 9.49
C ALA A 49 14.78 -15.51 10.93
N ARG A 50 13.49 -15.61 11.27
CA ARG A 50 13.08 -16.12 12.60
C ARG A 50 13.49 -17.57 12.84
N GLU A 51 13.34 -18.43 11.84
CA GLU A 51 13.75 -19.85 11.92
C GLU A 51 15.27 -20.00 12.02
N TYR A 52 16.03 -19.13 11.35
CA TYR A 52 17.48 -19.14 11.32
C TYR A 52 18.10 -18.56 12.60
N ALA A 53 17.48 -17.56 13.23
CA ALA A 53 18.05 -16.83 14.37
C ALA A 53 18.59 -17.72 15.51
N PRO A 54 17.91 -18.80 15.95
CA PRO A 54 18.44 -19.70 16.98
C PRO A 54 19.73 -20.42 16.58
N THR A 55 19.88 -20.76 15.29
CA THR A 55 21.06 -21.49 14.77
C THR A 55 22.35 -20.68 14.82
N VAL A 56 22.21 -19.35 14.81
CA VAL A 56 23.33 -18.39 14.89
C VAL A 56 23.38 -17.65 16.23
N ASN A 57 22.63 -18.13 17.24
CA ASN A 57 22.53 -17.53 18.57
C ASN A 57 22.17 -16.03 18.54
N ARG A 58 21.23 -15.65 17.66
CA ARG A 58 20.68 -14.29 17.55
C ARG A 58 19.23 -14.26 18.02
N LYS A 59 18.78 -13.08 18.45
CA LYS A 59 17.37 -12.84 18.80
C LYS A 59 16.50 -12.93 17.55
N ALA A 60 15.39 -13.66 17.63
CA ALA A 60 14.43 -13.72 16.54
C ALA A 60 13.71 -12.37 16.36
N PRO A 61 13.66 -11.80 15.15
CA PRO A 61 13.03 -10.51 14.88
C PRO A 61 11.51 -10.60 14.97
N ILE A 62 10.84 -9.55 15.44
CA ILE A 62 9.38 -9.41 15.38
C ILE A 62 9.00 -9.15 13.92
N VAL A 63 8.02 -9.88 13.39
CA VAL A 63 7.56 -9.69 12.01
C VAL A 63 6.22 -8.96 12.03
N LEU A 64 6.24 -7.69 11.62
CA LEU A 64 5.06 -6.83 11.57
C LEU A 64 4.73 -6.50 10.12
N SER A 65 3.99 -7.40 9.47
CA SER A 65 3.66 -7.25 8.06
C SER A 65 2.45 -6.35 7.81
N HIS A 66 2.57 -5.38 6.91
CA HIS A 66 1.47 -4.49 6.53
C HIS A 66 0.66 -5.00 5.33
N HIS A 67 -0.59 -4.53 5.23
CA HIS A 67 -1.53 -4.87 4.16
C HIS A 67 -1.03 -4.40 2.79
N MET A 68 -1.22 -5.23 1.76
CA MET A 68 -0.83 -4.91 0.39
C MET A 68 -1.96 -4.16 -0.32
N LEU A 69 -1.73 -2.90 -0.64
CA LEU A 69 -2.70 -2.07 -1.36
C LEU A 69 -3.04 -2.65 -2.74
N MET A 70 -4.33 -2.75 -3.03
CA MET A 70 -4.87 -3.20 -4.31
C MET A 70 -4.61 -2.19 -5.44
N GLY A 71 -4.45 -2.70 -6.65
CA GLY A 71 -4.43 -1.88 -7.86
C GLY A 71 -5.78 -1.20 -8.12
N LEU A 72 -5.76 0.01 -8.68
CA LEU A 72 -6.94 0.81 -8.97
C LEU A 72 -7.93 0.14 -9.93
N LYS A 73 -7.50 -0.83 -10.74
CA LYS A 73 -8.35 -1.58 -11.67
C LYS A 73 -9.15 -2.71 -10.98
N GLY A 74 -9.05 -2.84 -9.66
CA GLY A 74 -9.81 -3.81 -8.86
C GLY A 74 -9.20 -5.22 -8.89
N PRO A 75 -9.95 -6.25 -8.46
CA PRO A 75 -9.43 -7.60 -8.22
C PRO A 75 -8.83 -8.28 -9.46
N LYS A 76 -9.25 -7.89 -10.66
CA LYS A 76 -8.69 -8.42 -11.93
C LYS A 76 -7.26 -7.95 -12.22
N ALA A 77 -6.81 -6.86 -11.59
CA ALA A 77 -5.46 -6.33 -11.77
C ALA A 77 -4.49 -6.72 -10.64
N GLY A 78 -4.97 -7.41 -9.60
CA GLY A 78 -4.14 -7.82 -8.47
C GLY A 78 -3.60 -6.63 -7.66
N LYS A 79 -2.35 -6.75 -7.21
CA LYS A 79 -1.64 -5.71 -6.43
C LYS A 79 -1.24 -4.54 -7.33
N MET A 80 -1.00 -3.36 -6.76
CA MET A 80 -0.37 -2.26 -7.51
C MET A 80 0.95 -2.74 -8.13
N SER A 81 1.11 -2.48 -9.43
CA SER A 81 2.31 -2.87 -10.15
C SER A 81 2.78 -1.74 -11.07
N LYS A 82 4.10 -1.54 -11.10
CA LYS A 82 4.75 -0.61 -12.04
C LYS A 82 4.48 -1.01 -13.50
N SER A 83 4.22 -2.28 -13.79
CA SER A 83 3.96 -2.78 -15.15
C SER A 83 2.65 -2.29 -15.76
N ILE A 84 1.70 -1.80 -14.96
CA ILE A 84 0.45 -1.20 -15.43
C ILE A 84 0.34 0.20 -14.81
N PRO A 85 0.84 1.26 -15.49
CA PRO A 85 0.90 2.61 -14.92
C PRO A 85 -0.44 3.15 -14.42
N ASP A 86 -1.54 2.83 -15.09
CA ASP A 86 -2.90 3.23 -14.68
C ASP A 86 -3.46 2.41 -13.49
N SER A 87 -2.72 1.41 -12.99
CA SER A 87 -3.12 0.62 -11.82
C SER A 87 -2.64 1.21 -10.49
N ALA A 88 -1.75 2.20 -10.52
CA ALA A 88 -1.12 2.79 -9.34
C ALA A 88 -1.12 4.32 -9.42
N ILE A 89 -1.24 4.96 -8.26
CA ILE A 89 -0.92 6.38 -8.09
C ILE A 89 0.57 6.47 -7.75
N PHE A 90 1.32 7.26 -8.52
CA PHE A 90 2.72 7.55 -8.24
C PHE A 90 2.85 8.84 -7.43
N MET A 91 3.95 8.97 -6.69
CA MET A 91 4.21 10.12 -5.82
C MET A 91 4.49 11.40 -6.61
N ASP A 92 4.80 11.29 -7.90
CA ASP A 92 5.03 12.39 -8.83
C ASP A 92 3.86 12.63 -9.80
N ASP A 93 2.74 11.91 -9.67
CA ASP A 93 1.55 12.15 -10.50
C ASP A 93 0.99 13.56 -10.28
N SER A 94 0.65 14.26 -11.36
CA SER A 94 -0.06 15.54 -11.28
C SER A 94 -1.48 15.36 -10.75
N TYR A 95 -2.13 16.46 -10.37
CA TYR A 95 -3.53 16.39 -9.92
C TYR A 95 -4.46 15.83 -10.99
N GLU A 96 -4.23 16.21 -12.26
CA GLU A 96 -5.00 15.76 -13.41
C GLU A 96 -4.82 14.24 -13.62
N GLU A 97 -3.60 13.73 -13.47
CA GLU A 97 -3.31 12.30 -13.55
C GLU A 97 -3.97 11.52 -12.41
N ILE A 98 -3.87 12.01 -11.17
CA ILE A 98 -4.56 11.42 -10.01
C ILE A 98 -6.07 11.38 -10.28
N LYS A 99 -6.67 12.51 -10.68
CA LYS A 99 -8.09 12.61 -10.99
C LYS A 99 -8.50 11.65 -12.11
N ARG A 100 -7.70 11.53 -13.18
CA ARG A 100 -7.94 10.61 -14.28
C ARG A 100 -7.90 9.15 -13.82
N LYS A 101 -6.88 8.77 -13.05
CA LYS A 101 -6.70 7.40 -12.55
C LYS A 101 -7.80 7.00 -11.57
N ILE A 102 -8.14 7.86 -10.62
CA ILE A 102 -9.21 7.63 -9.65
C ILE A 102 -10.60 7.60 -10.31
N SER A 103 -10.85 8.48 -11.29
CA SER A 103 -12.11 8.44 -12.06
C SER A 103 -12.31 7.09 -12.76
N LYS A 104 -11.24 6.52 -13.34
CA LYS A 104 -11.23 5.20 -14.00
C LYS A 104 -11.12 4.01 -13.04
N ALA A 105 -10.86 4.23 -11.75
CA ALA A 105 -10.67 3.16 -10.80
C ALA A 105 -11.94 2.31 -10.62
N PHE A 106 -11.79 1.03 -10.32
CA PHE A 106 -12.88 0.14 -9.96
C PHE A 106 -13.51 0.61 -8.65
N CYS A 107 -14.81 0.85 -8.65
CA CYS A 107 -15.55 1.24 -7.45
C CYS A 107 -17.00 0.80 -7.62
N THR A 108 -17.41 -0.19 -6.83
CA THR A 108 -18.79 -0.66 -6.73
C THR A 108 -19.40 -0.19 -5.41
N ASP A 109 -20.65 -0.57 -5.15
CA ASP A 109 -21.29 -0.31 -3.86
C ASP A 109 -20.71 -1.20 -2.76
N GLU A 110 -20.19 -2.37 -3.13
CA GLU A 110 -19.52 -3.27 -2.21
C GLU A 110 -18.17 -2.72 -1.75
N VAL A 111 -17.90 -2.88 -0.45
CA VAL A 111 -16.60 -2.56 0.17
C VAL A 111 -15.56 -3.64 -0.09
N ALA A 112 -16.01 -4.88 -0.33
CA ALA A 112 -15.14 -6.00 -0.62
C ALA A 112 -14.49 -5.80 -1.99
N ASN A 113 -13.17 -5.99 -2.05
CA ASN A 113 -12.38 -5.84 -3.28
C ASN A 113 -12.51 -4.46 -3.97
N ASN A 114 -12.69 -3.40 -3.17
CA ASN A 114 -12.88 -2.05 -3.68
C ASN A 114 -11.64 -1.17 -3.39
N PRO A 115 -10.83 -0.82 -4.40
CA PRO A 115 -9.59 -0.07 -4.19
C PRO A 115 -9.87 1.35 -3.65
N ILE A 116 -10.99 1.98 -4.00
CA ILE A 116 -11.34 3.31 -3.44
C ILE A 116 -11.59 3.22 -1.93
N TYR A 117 -12.37 2.22 -1.51
CA TYR A 117 -12.60 1.96 -0.09
C TYR A 117 -11.29 1.65 0.65
N GLU A 118 -10.41 0.88 0.00
CA GLU A 118 -9.12 0.48 0.56
C GLU A 118 -8.18 1.67 0.77
N TYR A 119 -8.11 2.59 -0.20
CA TYR A 119 -7.34 3.83 -0.08
C TYR A 119 -7.88 4.71 1.06
N LEU A 120 -9.20 4.81 1.20
CA LEU A 120 -9.82 5.52 2.33
C LEU A 120 -9.37 4.90 3.66
N ARG A 121 -9.49 3.58 3.78
CA ARG A 121 -9.22 2.85 5.02
C ARG A 121 -7.75 2.83 5.43
N TYR A 122 -6.82 2.67 4.49
CA TYR A 122 -5.41 2.40 4.81
C TYR A 122 -4.46 3.57 4.54
N VAL A 123 -4.88 4.59 3.77
CA VAL A 123 -4.03 5.72 3.40
C VAL A 123 -4.65 7.03 3.84
N ILE A 124 -5.80 7.38 3.27
CA ILE A 124 -6.34 8.74 3.34
C ILE A 124 -6.77 9.09 4.76
N VAL A 125 -7.59 8.25 5.37
CA VAL A 125 -8.15 8.52 6.70
C VAL A 125 -7.10 8.34 7.81
N PRO A 126 -6.25 7.30 7.79
CA PRO A 126 -5.14 7.21 8.75
C PRO A 126 -4.16 8.37 8.67
N TYR A 127 -3.96 8.98 7.50
CA TYR A 127 -3.06 10.12 7.35
C TYR A 127 -3.73 11.44 7.76
N LEU A 128 -4.95 11.71 7.26
CA LEU A 128 -5.63 12.99 7.47
C LEU A 128 -6.42 13.06 8.79
N GLN A 129 -6.71 11.92 9.42
CA GLN A 129 -7.48 11.74 10.66
C GLN A 129 -8.97 12.14 10.58
N LYS A 130 -9.29 13.13 9.75
CA LYS A 130 -10.63 13.63 9.48
C LYS A 130 -10.78 13.97 8.00
N VAL A 131 -11.87 13.55 7.38
CA VAL A 131 -12.16 13.78 5.95
C VAL A 131 -13.62 14.13 5.72
N THR A 132 -13.90 14.84 4.63
CA THR A 132 -15.27 15.08 4.15
C THR A 132 -15.46 14.31 2.85
N LEU A 133 -16.44 13.42 2.81
CA LEU A 133 -16.81 12.60 1.65
C LEU A 133 -18.30 12.77 1.37
N CYS A 134 -18.65 13.10 0.13
CA CYS A 134 -20.03 13.33 -0.31
C CYS A 134 -20.79 14.32 0.60
N GLY A 135 -20.10 15.35 1.08
CA GLY A 135 -20.67 16.38 1.97
C GLY A 135 -20.82 15.99 3.45
N LYS A 136 -20.39 14.79 3.85
CA LYS A 136 -20.42 14.33 5.26
C LYS A 136 -19.01 14.13 5.80
N GLU A 137 -18.81 14.49 7.07
CA GLU A 137 -17.53 14.31 7.75
C GLU A 137 -17.38 12.91 8.36
N TYR A 138 -16.16 12.38 8.29
CA TYR A 138 -15.76 11.09 8.84
C TYR A 138 -14.41 11.21 9.54
N THR A 139 -14.25 10.44 10.61
CA THR A 139 -13.02 10.31 11.40
C THR A 139 -12.42 8.93 11.24
N LEU A 140 -11.23 8.72 11.82
CA LEU A 140 -10.56 7.41 11.82
C LEU A 140 -11.46 6.31 12.41
N GLU A 141 -12.13 6.59 13.53
CA GLU A 141 -13.01 5.65 14.21
C GLU A 141 -14.22 5.22 13.38
N ASP A 142 -14.71 6.10 12.50
CA ASP A 142 -15.87 5.82 11.67
C ASP A 142 -15.55 4.77 10.60
N ILE A 143 -14.33 4.80 10.07
CA ILE A 143 -13.89 4.05 8.89
C ILE A 143 -13.02 2.84 9.27
N VAL A 144 -12.14 3.02 10.24
CA VAL A 144 -11.25 1.98 10.78
C VAL A 144 -11.75 1.61 12.16
N PRO A 145 -12.40 0.44 12.32
CA PRO A 145 -12.92 0.06 13.62
C PRO A 145 -11.75 -0.10 14.59
N GLY A 146 -11.80 0.65 15.69
CA GLY A 146 -11.04 0.30 16.88
C GLY A 146 -11.60 -0.97 17.49
N TYR A 147 -10.75 -1.78 18.14
CA TYR A 147 -11.18 -2.88 18.99
C TYR A 147 -12.02 -2.31 20.16
N ARG A 148 -13.35 -2.23 20.03
CA ARG A 148 -14.17 -1.41 20.94
C ARG A 148 -15.27 -2.13 21.69
N GLU A 149 -15.56 -3.39 21.42
CA GLU A 149 -16.55 -4.11 22.23
C GLU A 149 -15.94 -5.37 22.79
N LYS A 150 -16.14 -5.62 24.09
CA LYS A 150 -15.94 -6.94 24.69
C LYS A 150 -17.31 -7.56 24.85
N ASP A 151 -17.50 -8.80 24.44
CA ASP A 151 -18.71 -9.55 24.82
C ASP A 151 -18.74 -9.79 26.34
N GLU A 152 -19.85 -10.33 26.84
CA GLU A 152 -20.02 -10.70 28.26
C GLU A 152 -18.93 -11.69 28.76
N GLU A 153 -18.23 -12.36 27.83
CA GLU A 153 -17.16 -13.33 28.06
C GLU A 153 -15.75 -12.71 27.92
N GLY A 154 -15.66 -11.40 27.64
CA GLY A 154 -14.41 -10.66 27.49
C GLY A 154 -13.73 -10.80 26.11
N LYS A 155 -14.36 -11.44 25.11
CA LYS A 155 -13.83 -11.49 23.74
C LYS A 155 -14.02 -10.15 23.06
N ILE A 156 -12.98 -9.72 22.37
CA ILE A 156 -12.99 -8.48 21.59
C ILE A 156 -13.84 -8.69 20.33
N LEU A 157 -15.01 -8.06 20.28
CA LEU A 157 -15.86 -7.89 19.12
C LEU A 157 -15.32 -6.73 18.27
N ILE A 158 -15.19 -7.00 16.97
CA ILE A 158 -14.90 -5.97 15.96
C ILE A 158 -16.24 -5.36 15.58
N ALA A 159 -16.52 -4.15 16.05
CA ALA A 159 -17.71 -3.41 15.60
C ALA A 159 -17.66 -3.30 14.07
N LYS A 160 -18.75 -3.68 13.39
CA LYS A 160 -18.88 -3.43 11.95
C LYS A 160 -18.88 -1.91 11.75
N PRO A 161 -17.93 -1.34 11.00
CA PRO A 161 -17.90 0.11 10.80
C PRO A 161 -19.18 0.56 10.10
N LYS A 162 -19.92 1.48 10.74
CA LYS A 162 -21.12 2.13 10.20
C LYS A 162 -20.88 2.69 8.79
N PHE A 163 -19.65 3.11 8.53
CA PHE A 163 -19.18 3.59 7.24
C PHE A 163 -19.41 2.61 6.08
N MET A 164 -19.42 1.29 6.30
CA MET A 164 -19.64 0.34 5.18
C MET A 164 -21.03 0.46 4.56
N GLU A 165 -22.06 0.70 5.37
CA GLU A 165 -23.43 0.90 4.85
C GLU A 165 -23.58 2.27 4.22
N GLU A 166 -22.98 3.30 4.82
CA GLU A 166 -22.99 4.65 4.26
C GLU A 166 -22.22 4.70 2.94
N PHE A 167 -21.08 4.00 2.82
CA PHE A 167 -20.31 3.88 1.59
C PHE A 167 -21.14 3.33 0.44
N LYS A 168 -21.98 2.31 0.68
CA LYS A 168 -22.87 1.75 -0.36
C LYS A 168 -23.81 2.80 -0.94
N ALA A 169 -24.34 3.68 -0.09
CA ALA A 169 -25.28 4.72 -0.49
C ALA A 169 -24.62 5.99 -1.07
N MET A 170 -23.30 6.13 -1.00
CA MET A 170 -22.59 7.30 -1.54
C MET A 170 -22.65 7.35 -3.06
N ASP A 171 -22.84 8.56 -3.60
CA ASP A 171 -22.63 8.83 -5.03
C ASP A 171 -21.17 8.55 -5.40
N LYS A 172 -20.95 7.56 -6.28
CA LYS A 172 -19.60 7.09 -6.61
C LYS A 172 -18.80 8.09 -7.41
N LYS A 173 -19.46 8.98 -8.16
CA LYS A 173 -18.79 10.02 -8.93
C LYS A 173 -18.20 11.07 -7.98
N GLN A 174 -19.03 11.62 -7.09
CA GLN A 174 -18.61 12.58 -6.09
C GLN A 174 -17.55 11.98 -5.15
N LEU A 175 -17.75 10.73 -4.70
CA LEU A 175 -16.78 10.01 -3.87
C LEU A 175 -15.40 9.95 -4.52
N LYS A 176 -15.34 9.61 -5.81
CA LYS A 176 -14.07 9.55 -6.57
C LYS A 176 -13.44 10.93 -6.72
N GLU A 177 -14.23 11.98 -6.92
CA GLU A 177 -13.73 13.36 -7.00
C GLU A 177 -13.13 13.80 -5.66
N ASP A 178 -13.82 13.51 -4.55
CA ASP A 178 -13.34 13.78 -3.20
C ASP A 178 -12.06 13.00 -2.89
N VAL A 179 -12.01 11.72 -3.23
CA VAL A 179 -10.84 10.86 -3.05
C VAL A 179 -9.65 11.36 -3.87
N ALA A 180 -9.86 11.77 -5.12
CA ALA A 180 -8.80 12.33 -5.94
C ALA A 180 -8.22 13.62 -5.33
N ARG A 181 -9.06 14.49 -4.79
CA ARG A 181 -8.64 15.70 -4.07
C ARG A 181 -7.86 15.34 -2.79
N LEU A 182 -8.37 14.43 -1.98
CA LEU A 182 -7.70 14.04 -0.73
C LEU A 182 -6.34 13.37 -0.97
N ILE A 183 -6.22 12.52 -2.00
CA ILE A 183 -4.93 11.95 -2.40
C ILE A 183 -3.97 13.05 -2.86
N ASN A 184 -4.48 14.02 -3.62
CA ASN A 184 -3.68 15.15 -4.06
C ASN A 184 -3.12 15.95 -2.88
N ASP A 185 -3.93 16.21 -1.86
CA ASP A 185 -3.52 16.93 -0.65
C ASP A 185 -2.37 16.20 0.08
N ILE A 186 -2.38 14.85 0.05
CA ILE A 186 -1.32 14.01 0.64
C ILE A 186 -0.04 14.05 -0.18
N VAL A 187 -0.14 14.05 -1.51
CA VAL A 187 1.00 13.94 -2.43
C VAL A 187 1.62 15.30 -2.78
N GLU A 188 0.85 16.39 -2.68
CA GLU A 188 1.30 17.75 -3.03
C GLU A 188 2.63 18.16 -2.38
N PRO A 189 2.90 17.90 -1.08
CA PRO A 189 4.17 18.24 -0.45
C PRO A 189 5.38 17.60 -1.14
N VAL A 190 5.21 16.38 -1.67
CA VAL A 190 6.27 15.69 -2.41
C VAL A 190 6.53 16.40 -3.73
N ARG A 191 5.49 16.75 -4.49
CA ARG A 191 5.67 17.50 -5.75
C ARG A 191 6.35 18.84 -5.53
N LYS A 192 5.94 19.59 -4.50
CA LYS A 192 6.59 20.85 -4.12
C LYS A 192 8.08 20.67 -3.80
N HIS A 193 8.46 19.59 -3.11
CA HIS A 193 9.87 19.27 -2.86
C HIS A 193 10.66 19.06 -4.15
N PHE A 194 10.07 18.37 -5.13
CA PHE A 194 10.68 18.10 -6.42
C PHE A 194 10.68 19.29 -7.40
N GLU A 195 10.12 20.45 -7.02
CA GLU A 195 10.27 21.70 -7.78
C GLU A 195 11.61 22.41 -7.54
N THR A 196 12.37 21.98 -6.52
CA THR A 196 13.73 22.46 -6.25
C THR A 196 14.70 22.06 -7.37
N GLU A 197 15.78 22.81 -7.56
CA GLU A 197 16.77 22.52 -8.61
C GLU A 197 17.42 21.12 -8.48
N GLU A 198 17.68 20.66 -7.26
CA GLU A 198 18.21 19.32 -6.99
C GLU A 198 17.16 18.23 -7.23
N GLY A 199 15.95 18.43 -6.69
CA GLY A 199 14.83 17.50 -6.90
C GLY A 199 14.50 17.31 -8.37
N LYS A 200 14.41 18.39 -9.15
CA LYS A 200 14.18 18.34 -10.60
C LYS A 200 15.22 17.51 -11.33
N LYS A 201 16.51 17.69 -11.01
CA LYS A 201 17.61 16.92 -11.63
C LYS A 201 17.51 15.43 -11.33
N LEU A 202 17.22 15.06 -10.08
CA LEU A 202 17.03 13.67 -9.68
C LEU A 202 15.83 13.03 -10.38
N LEU A 203 14.68 13.72 -10.38
CA LEU A 203 13.47 13.23 -11.05
C LEU A 203 13.67 13.05 -12.55
N ALA A 204 14.28 14.02 -13.23
CA ALA A 204 14.61 13.93 -14.65
C ALA A 204 15.53 12.74 -14.95
N THR A 205 16.52 12.50 -14.08
CA THR A 205 17.42 11.34 -14.20
C THR A 205 16.65 10.03 -14.10
N VAL A 206 15.78 9.88 -13.10
CA VAL A 206 14.97 8.67 -12.92
C VAL A 206 14.02 8.45 -14.11
N GLN A 207 13.37 9.51 -14.59
CA GLN A 207 12.46 9.44 -15.73
C GLN A 207 13.17 9.01 -17.03
N SER A 208 14.46 9.37 -17.19
CA SER A 208 15.25 8.96 -18.36
C SER A 208 15.38 7.43 -18.49
N PHE A 209 15.38 6.69 -17.37
CA PHE A 209 15.49 5.23 -17.38
C PHE A 209 14.22 4.53 -17.90
N ASN A 210 13.05 5.16 -17.76
CA ASN A 210 11.81 4.62 -18.32
C ASN A 210 11.82 4.67 -19.85
N ASN A 211 12.45 5.70 -20.45
CA ASN A 211 12.57 5.85 -21.90
C ASN A 211 13.69 4.99 -22.50
N ALA A 212 14.74 4.68 -21.73
CA ALA A 212 15.84 3.82 -22.17
C ALA A 212 15.44 2.35 -22.32
N THR A 213 14.36 1.92 -21.64
CA THR A 213 13.87 0.53 -21.66
C THR A 213 12.98 0.23 -22.88
N THR A 214 12.72 1.21 -23.74
CA THR A 214 11.92 1.07 -24.98
C THR A 214 12.78 0.90 -26.24
N ARG A 215 14.07 0.56 -26.11
CA ARG A 215 14.97 0.22 -27.22
C ARG A 215 15.45 -1.22 -27.14
#